data_AF-A0A3D3CUQ2-F1
#
_entry.id   AF-A0A3D3CUQ2-F1
#
_cell.length_a   1.000
_cell.length_b   1.000
_cell.length_c   1.000
_cell.angle_alpha   90.00
_cell.angle_beta   90.00
_cell.angle_gamma   90.00
#
_symmetry.space_group_name_H-M   'P 1'
#
loop_
_entity.id
_entity.type
_entity.pdbx_description
1 polymer ?
#
loop_
_entity_poly.entity_id
_entity_poly.type
_entity_poly.pdbx_seq_one_letter_code
_entity_poly.pdbx_strand_id
1 'polypeptide(L)'
;VLSNLSAMLINRRLLKAKLQARPFGKDGVEILMQDAARILNISAADAAYFAFTGEHTNTTYNPDDEKINILFKDGSVRDISEVDNALIQRSLSMAVKKFYICYLTGE
;
A
#
# COMPACT_ATOMS: atom_id res chain seq x y z
N VAL A 1 -2.65 -15.53 -19.20
CA VAL A 1 -2.28 -14.54 -18.16
C VAL A 1 -1.52 -13.33 -18.72
N LEU A 2 -0.29 -13.49 -19.21
CA LEU A 2 0.57 -12.36 -19.62
C LEU A 2 -0.06 -11.41 -20.65
N SER A 3 -0.67 -11.96 -21.71
CA SER A 3 -1.36 -11.15 -22.73
C SER A 3 -2.49 -10.30 -22.12
N ASN A 4 -3.29 -10.89 -21.23
CA ASN A 4 -4.39 -10.18 -20.54
C ASN A 4 -3.84 -9.05 -19.66
N LEU A 5 -2.83 -9.31 -18.83
CA LEU A 5 -2.22 -8.27 -17.98
C LEU A 5 -1.61 -7.13 -18.81
N SER A 6 -0.92 -7.47 -19.90
CA SER A 6 -0.32 -6.48 -20.79
C SER A 6 -1.38 -5.62 -21.48
N ALA A 7 -2.43 -6.25 -22.01
CA ALA A 7 -3.56 -5.55 -22.61
C ALA A 7 -4.29 -4.67 -21.59
N MET A 8 -4.49 -5.15 -20.36
CA MET A 8 -5.09 -4.37 -19.27
C MET A 8 -4.27 -3.14 -18.93
N LEU A 9 -2.95 -3.28 -18.83
CA LEU A 9 -2.04 -2.17 -18.54
C LEU A 9 -2.08 -1.10 -19.64
N ILE A 10 -1.94 -1.52 -20.91
CA ILE A 10 -1.93 -0.61 -22.06
C ILE A 10 -3.28 0.11 -22.22
N ASN A 11 -4.40 -0.58 -21.97
CA ASN A 11 -5.74 -0.01 -22.07
C ASN A 11 -6.25 0.62 -20.77
N ARG A 12 -5.39 0.79 -19.76
CA ARG A 12 -5.72 1.36 -18.43
C ARG A 12 -6.92 0.69 -17.75
N ARG A 13 -7.12 -0.61 -17.99
CA ARG A 13 -8.12 -1.46 -17.30
C ARG A 13 -7.48 -2.04 -16.05
N LEU A 14 -7.42 -1.22 -14.99
CA LEU A 14 -6.72 -1.58 -13.77
C LEU A 14 -7.58 -2.48 -12.86
N LEU A 15 -6.92 -3.30 -12.05
CA LEU A 15 -7.58 -4.03 -10.97
C LEU A 15 -8.17 -3.07 -9.95
N LYS A 16 -9.31 -3.45 -9.37
CA LYS A 16 -9.91 -2.68 -8.28
C LYS A 16 -9.09 -2.89 -7.01
N ALA A 17 -8.65 -1.79 -6.41
CA ALA A 17 -7.88 -1.78 -5.18
C ALA A 17 -8.75 -1.37 -3.98
N LYS A 18 -8.60 -2.05 -2.85
CA LYS A 18 -9.12 -1.62 -1.55
C LYS A 18 -8.00 -1.62 -0.52
N LEU A 19 -8.03 -0.65 0.38
CA LEU A 19 -7.03 -0.46 1.43
C LEU A 19 -7.72 -0.39 2.79
N GLN A 20 -7.18 -1.09 3.78
CA GLN A 20 -7.71 -1.10 5.14
C GLN A 20 -6.63 -1.34 6.19
N ALA A 21 -6.93 -1.01 7.44
CA ALA A 21 -5.99 -1.15 8.56
C ALA A 21 -5.87 -2.60 9.08
N ARG A 22 -6.80 -3.49 8.72
CA ARG A 22 -6.80 -4.90 9.15
C ARG A 22 -6.54 -5.84 7.96
N PRO A 23 -5.97 -7.04 8.17
CA PRO A 23 -5.81 -8.02 7.10
C PRO A 23 -7.13 -8.39 6.43
N PHE A 24 -7.09 -8.73 5.14
CA PHE A 24 -8.22 -9.32 4.44
C PHE A 24 -8.36 -10.80 4.85
N GLY A 25 -9.61 -11.25 5.06
CA GLY A 25 -9.89 -12.65 5.35
C GLY A 25 -9.66 -13.54 4.12
N LYS A 26 -9.15 -14.76 4.34
CA LYS A 26 -8.81 -15.70 3.26
C LYS A 26 -10.01 -16.04 2.38
N ASP A 27 -11.15 -16.31 2.99
CA ASP A 27 -12.39 -16.65 2.29
C ASP A 27 -12.81 -15.56 1.28
N GLY A 28 -12.65 -14.29 1.66
CA GLY A 28 -12.96 -13.16 0.77
C GLY A 28 -12.00 -13.06 -0.42
N VAL A 29 -10.72 -13.41 -0.22
CA VAL A 29 -9.73 -13.45 -1.31
C VAL A 29 -10.02 -14.62 -2.24
N GLU A 30 -10.39 -15.78 -1.70
CA GLU A 30 -10.73 -16.96 -2.49
C GLU A 30 -11.96 -16.74 -3.37
N ILE A 31 -13.00 -16.08 -2.85
CA ILE A 31 -14.18 -15.72 -3.66
C ILE A 31 -13.77 -14.84 -4.84
N LEU A 32 -12.95 -13.81 -4.61
CA LEU A 32 -12.48 -12.92 -5.66
C LEU A 32 -11.59 -13.63 -6.69
N MET A 33 -10.81 -14.61 -6.26
CA MET A 33 -9.99 -15.45 -7.13
C MET A 33 -10.85 -16.37 -8.00
N GLN A 34 -11.90 -16.97 -7.44
CA GLN A 34 -12.87 -17.77 -8.18
C GLN A 34 -13.64 -16.92 -9.20
N ASP A 35 -14.00 -15.70 -8.84
CA ASP A 35 -14.65 -14.76 -9.77
C ASP A 35 -13.72 -14.39 -10.91
N ALA A 36 -12.44 -14.08 -10.64
CA ALA A 36 -11.46 -13.81 -11.68
C ALA A 36 -11.22 -15.02 -12.60
N ALA A 37 -11.16 -16.23 -12.03
CA ALA A 37 -11.05 -17.48 -12.79
C ALA A 37 -12.25 -17.65 -13.74
N ARG A 38 -13.46 -17.35 -13.27
CA ARG A 38 -14.71 -17.43 -14.05
C ARG A 38 -14.75 -16.38 -15.17
N ILE A 39 -14.43 -15.13 -14.86
CA ILE A 39 -14.48 -14.00 -15.82
C ILE A 39 -13.50 -14.23 -16.98
N LEU A 40 -12.28 -14.67 -16.66
CA LEU A 40 -11.22 -14.85 -17.66
C LEU A 40 -11.15 -16.27 -18.23
N ASN A 41 -11.96 -17.19 -17.72
CA ASN A 41 -11.94 -18.62 -18.03
C ASN A 41 -10.52 -19.23 -17.93
N ILE A 42 -9.89 -19.03 -16.77
CA ILE A 42 -8.52 -19.48 -16.47
C ILE A 42 -8.48 -20.40 -15.25
N SER A 43 -7.35 -21.08 -15.05
CA SER A 43 -7.15 -21.92 -13.87
C SER A 43 -7.13 -21.10 -12.58
N ALA A 44 -7.40 -21.74 -11.43
CA ALA A 44 -7.30 -21.08 -10.13
C ALA A 44 -5.87 -20.58 -9.84
N ALA A 45 -4.85 -21.33 -10.27
CA ALA A 45 -3.46 -20.92 -10.14
C ALA A 45 -3.16 -19.64 -10.95
N ASP A 46 -3.74 -19.51 -12.14
CA ASP A 46 -3.61 -18.33 -12.98
C ASP A 46 -4.45 -17.14 -12.47
N ALA A 47 -5.56 -17.42 -11.77
CA ALA A 47 -6.40 -16.39 -11.18
C ALA A 47 -5.73 -15.64 -10.02
N ALA A 48 -4.72 -16.25 -9.38
CA ALA A 48 -3.91 -15.59 -8.34
C ALA A 48 -3.18 -14.32 -8.86
N TYR A 49 -2.95 -14.21 -10.18
CA TYR A 49 -2.39 -12.99 -10.79
C TYR A 49 -3.40 -11.84 -10.88
N PHE A 50 -4.70 -12.12 -10.72
CA PHE A 50 -5.79 -11.15 -10.88
C PHE A 50 -6.55 -10.87 -9.58
N ALA A 51 -6.31 -11.64 -8.51
CA ALA A 51 -6.85 -11.42 -7.18
C ALA A 51 -5.79 -11.75 -6.13
N PHE A 52 -5.22 -10.72 -5.49
CA PHE A 52 -4.15 -10.89 -4.50
C PHE A 52 -4.20 -9.82 -3.42
N THR A 53 -3.63 -10.15 -2.26
CA THR A 53 -3.45 -9.23 -1.14
C THR A 53 -1.98 -8.90 -0.96
N GLY A 54 -1.71 -7.77 -0.32
CA GLY A 54 -0.39 -7.44 0.16
C GLY A 54 -0.45 -6.52 1.37
N GLU A 55 0.71 -6.30 1.96
CA GLU A 55 0.89 -5.37 3.05
C GLU A 55 1.85 -4.26 2.62
N HIS A 56 1.52 -3.05 3.00
CA HIS A 56 2.37 -1.89 2.85
C HIS A 56 2.56 -1.24 4.22
N THR A 57 3.81 -1.06 4.59
CA THR A 57 4.18 -0.34 5.80
C THR A 57 4.70 1.01 5.35
N ASN A 58 3.99 2.08 5.73
CA ASN A 58 4.45 3.43 5.46
C ASN A 58 4.91 4.05 6.78
N THR A 59 6.19 4.42 6.83
CA THR A 59 6.77 5.24 7.90
C THR A 59 6.89 6.65 7.35
N THR A 60 6.12 7.60 7.88
CA THR A 60 6.08 8.97 7.35
C THR A 60 7.37 9.73 7.62
N TYR A 61 8.11 9.35 8.68
CA TYR A 61 9.40 9.94 9.03
C TYR A 61 10.27 8.89 9.72
N ASN A 62 11.48 8.65 9.20
CA ASN A 62 12.46 7.78 9.86
C ASN A 62 13.51 8.63 10.58
N PRO A 63 13.40 8.86 11.90
CA PRO A 63 14.34 9.73 12.62
C PRO A 63 15.78 9.20 12.66
N ASP A 64 16.02 7.93 12.33
CA ASP A 64 17.37 7.35 12.27
C ASP A 64 18.10 7.67 10.96
N ASP A 65 17.37 7.93 9.87
CA ASP A 65 17.92 8.13 8.51
C ASP A 65 17.68 9.56 7.99
N GLU A 66 16.60 10.21 8.42
CA GLU A 66 16.22 11.57 8.03
C GLU A 66 16.29 12.49 9.26
N LYS A 67 17.46 13.11 9.49
CA LYS A 67 17.61 14.16 10.51
C LYS A 67 17.43 15.53 9.89
N ILE A 68 16.40 16.26 10.31
CA ILE A 68 16.21 17.66 9.93
C ILE A 68 16.83 18.53 11.02
N ASN A 69 17.93 19.20 10.70
CA ASN A 69 18.59 20.15 11.60
C ASN A 69 18.05 21.57 11.37
N ILE A 70 17.73 22.27 12.45
CA ILE A 70 17.23 23.64 12.46
C ILE A 70 18.31 24.57 12.98
N LEU A 71 18.74 25.55 12.18
CA LEU A 71 19.62 26.64 12.58
C LEU A 71 18.81 27.78 13.19
N PHE A 72 19.07 28.10 14.45
CA PHE A 72 18.46 29.19 15.18
C PHE A 72 19.21 30.51 14.94
N LYS A 73 18.53 31.64 15.20
CA LYS A 73 19.10 32.99 15.02
C LYS A 73 20.31 33.27 15.92
N ASP A 74 20.46 32.52 17.00
CA ASP A 74 21.61 32.58 17.91
C ASP A 74 22.81 31.76 17.39
N GLY A 75 22.69 31.14 16.22
CA GLY A 75 23.71 30.28 15.62
C GLY A 75 23.70 28.84 16.13
N SER A 76 22.83 28.49 17.08
CA SER A 76 22.71 27.11 17.56
C SER A 76 21.99 26.24 16.53
N VAL A 77 22.41 24.98 16.42
CA VAL A 77 21.76 23.97 15.57
C VAL A 77 21.13 22.93 16.48
N ARG A 78 19.84 22.64 16.28
CA ARG A 78 19.15 21.58 17.01
C ARG A 78 18.38 20.67 16.06
N ASP A 79 18.21 19.43 16.44
CA ASP A 79 17.39 18.49 15.68
C ASP A 79 15.90 18.87 15.80
N ILE A 80 15.13 18.69 14.73
CA ILE A 80 13.69 18.96 14.71
C ILE A 80 12.95 18.20 15.83
N SER A 81 13.42 17.01 16.21
CA SER A 81 12.83 16.20 17.30
C SER A 81 12.99 16.83 18.70
N GLU A 82 13.95 17.74 18.86
CA GLU A 82 14.23 18.47 20.10
C GLU A 82 13.46 19.80 20.18
N VAL A 83 12.79 20.19 19.10
CA VAL A 83 11.99 21.41 19.04
C VAL A 83 10.54 21.10 19.43
N ASP A 84 10.09 21.68 20.54
CA ASP A 84 8.71 21.54 21.00
C ASP A 84 7.78 22.42 20.16
N ASN A 85 7.17 21.83 19.13
CA ASN A 85 6.24 22.49 18.22
C ASN A 85 5.01 21.61 17.98
N ALA A 86 3.82 22.22 17.96
CA ALA A 86 2.55 21.51 17.74
C ALA A 86 2.47 20.72 16.41
N LEU A 87 3.29 21.07 15.42
CA LEU A 87 3.39 20.37 14.13
C LEU A 87 4.33 19.16 14.17
N ILE A 88 5.24 19.09 15.14
CA ILE A 88 6.23 18.02 15.30
C ILE A 88 5.61 16.93 16.17
N GLN A 89 4.60 16.27 15.61
CA GLN A 89 3.94 15.14 16.24
C GLN A 89 4.89 13.93 16.22
N ARG A 90 5.38 13.52 17.40
CA ARG A 90 6.16 12.27 17.59
C ARG A 90 5.43 11.00 17.12
N SER A 91 4.16 11.09 16.75
CA SER A 91 3.38 10.00 16.14
C SER A 91 3.64 9.82 14.63
N LEU A 92 4.28 10.78 13.96
CA LEU A 92 4.61 10.70 12.52
C LEU A 92 5.65 9.60 12.21
N SER A 93 6.45 9.21 13.20
CA SER A 93 7.45 8.14 13.09
C SER A 93 6.88 6.75 13.34
N MET A 94 5.60 6.62 13.69
CA MET A 94 4.97 5.31 13.84
C MET A 94 4.62 4.74 12.47
N ALA A 95 5.24 3.59 12.15
CA ALA A 95 4.94 2.83 10.94
C ALA A 95 3.45 2.43 10.91
N VAL A 96 2.70 2.96 9.94
CA VAL A 96 1.30 2.59 9.74
C VAL A 96 1.25 1.41 8.78
N LYS A 97 0.94 0.23 9.32
CA LYS A 97 0.70 -0.97 8.51
C LYS A 97 -0.67 -0.88 7.85
N LYS A 98 -0.72 -0.96 6.53
CA LYS A 98 -1.94 -1.06 5.75
C LYS A 98 -1.95 -2.31 4.91
N PHE A 99 -3.11 -2.93 4.80
CA PHE A 99 -3.34 -4.09 3.97
C PHE A 99 -4.12 -3.68 2.75
N TYR A 100 -3.68 -4.12 1.58
CA TYR A 100 -4.39 -3.90 0.33
C TYR A 100 -4.82 -5.23 -0.30
N ILE A 101 -5.89 -5.15 -1.09
CA ILE A 101 -6.33 -6.21 -1.98
C ILE A 101 -6.55 -5.61 -3.37
N CYS A 102 -6.05 -6.30 -4.38
CA CYS A 102 -6.26 -5.97 -5.78
C CYS A 102 -7.03 -7.12 -6.41
N TYR A 103 -8.14 -6.83 -7.09
CA TYR A 103 -8.97 -7.86 -7.70
C TYR A 103 -9.62 -7.40 -9.01
N LEU A 104 -9.86 -8.35 -9.90
CA LEU A 104 -10.61 -8.11 -11.14
C LEU A 104 -12.10 -7.97 -10.82
N THR A 105 -12.73 -6.91 -11.32
CA THR A 105 -14.19 -6.78 -11.31
C THR A 105 -14.74 -7.15 -12.68
N GLY A 106 -15.78 -7.97 -12.72
CA GLY A 106 -16.61 -8.08 -13.91
C GLY A 106 -17.43 -6.80 -14.06
N GLU A 107 -17.39 -6.21 -15.25
CA GLU A 107 -18.41 -5.24 -15.71
C GLU A 107 -19.62 -5.98 -16.27
#